data_AF-A0A3A6JSX6-F1
#
_entry.id   AF-A0A3A6JSX6-F1
#
_cell.length_a   1.000
_cell.length_b   1.000
_cell.length_c   1.000
_cell.angle_alpha   90.00
_cell.angle_beta   90.00
_cell.angle_gamma   90.00
#
_symmetry.space_group_name_H-M   'P 1'
#
loop_
_entity.id
_entity.type
_entity.pdbx_description
1 polymer ?
#
loop_
_entity_poly.entity_id
_entity_poly.type
_entity_poly.pdbx_seq_one_letter_code
_entity_poly.pdbx_strand_id
1 'polypeptide(L)'
;MSEVKPTIAALRAWLKTCPLIAEEQEATGAAFRIAGLDEEATAFSIEDSPGDPVLTEYLSGRDMAKNYLFLSRREYGEADVLAIQNSGFFEQLTDWVLAQNDCGHLPDLSECGRDKQSLSVSVTSTGYIVTSSAGSCRMQMQLRLTYYMPK
;
A
#
# COMPACT_ATOMS: atom_id res chain seq x y z
N MET A 1 24.17 -8.82 12.15
CA MET A 1 22.80 -9.22 12.50
C MET A 1 21.89 -8.47 11.55
N SER A 2 21.24 -9.12 10.58
CA SER A 2 20.34 -8.40 9.66
C SER A 2 19.18 -7.81 10.43
N GLU A 3 18.94 -6.52 10.26
CA GLU A 3 17.83 -5.80 10.87
C GLU A 3 16.52 -6.38 10.34
N VAL A 4 15.63 -6.81 11.24
CA VAL A 4 14.33 -7.38 10.87
C VAL A 4 13.50 -6.27 10.21
N LYS A 5 13.15 -6.44 8.93
CA LYS A 5 12.36 -5.43 8.22
C LYS A 5 10.90 -5.48 8.68
N PRO A 6 10.23 -4.32 8.81
CA PRO A 6 8.81 -4.32 9.09
C PRO A 6 8.03 -4.75 7.84
N THR A 7 6.88 -5.40 8.03
CA THR A 7 6.02 -5.89 6.92
C THR A 7 5.57 -4.77 5.97
N ILE A 8 5.48 -3.53 6.46
CA ILE A 8 5.19 -2.35 5.62
C ILE A 8 6.31 -2.06 4.61
N ALA A 9 7.57 -2.38 4.94
CA ALA A 9 8.69 -2.22 4.01
C ALA A 9 8.66 -3.27 2.90
N ALA A 10 8.24 -4.50 3.21
CA ALA A 10 8.01 -5.55 2.22
C ALA A 10 6.85 -5.19 1.27
N LEU A 11 5.73 -4.74 1.82
CA LEU A 11 4.60 -4.28 1.02
C LEU A 11 4.97 -3.09 0.12
N ARG A 12 5.77 -2.13 0.64
CA ARG A 12 6.32 -1.05 -0.17
C ARG A 12 7.18 -1.56 -1.32
N ALA A 13 8.11 -2.47 -1.04
CA ALA A 13 8.98 -3.04 -2.07
C ALA A 13 8.17 -3.72 -3.18
N TRP A 14 7.12 -4.44 -2.80
CA TRP A 14 6.17 -5.05 -3.72
C TRP A 14 5.39 -4.02 -4.55
N LEU A 15 4.82 -2.98 -3.93
CA LEU A 15 4.11 -1.91 -4.67
C LEU A 15 5.01 -1.19 -5.67
N LYS A 16 6.32 -1.06 -5.39
CA LYS A 16 7.29 -0.46 -6.33
C LYS A 16 7.51 -1.30 -7.60
N THR A 17 7.10 -2.57 -7.62
CA THR A 17 7.15 -3.39 -8.83
C THR A 17 5.96 -3.13 -9.77
N CYS A 18 4.96 -2.37 -9.32
CA CYS A 18 3.82 -2.01 -10.14
C CYS A 18 4.26 -1.01 -11.23
N PRO A 19 4.01 -1.32 -12.53
CA PRO A 19 4.39 -0.43 -13.62
C PRO A 19 3.65 0.91 -13.57
N LEU A 20 2.39 0.92 -13.14
CA LEU A 20 1.57 2.14 -13.01
C LEU A 20 2.19 3.14 -12.03
N ILE A 21 2.74 2.62 -10.92
CA ILE A 21 3.43 3.47 -9.94
C ILE A 21 4.72 3.99 -10.55
N ALA A 22 5.51 3.16 -11.23
CA ALA A 22 6.76 3.59 -11.87
C ALA A 22 6.52 4.66 -12.96
N GLU A 23 5.51 4.48 -13.80
CA GLU A 23 5.11 5.45 -14.84
C GLU A 23 4.70 6.79 -14.24
N GLU A 24 3.87 6.79 -13.18
CA GLU A 24 3.50 8.02 -12.49
C GLU A 24 4.71 8.70 -11.82
N GLN A 25 5.65 7.92 -11.28
CA GLN A 25 6.88 8.45 -10.71
C GLN A 25 7.78 9.10 -11.77
N GLU A 26 7.88 8.51 -12.96
CA GLU A 26 8.66 9.06 -14.07
C GLU A 26 8.00 10.31 -14.66
N ALA A 27 6.68 10.28 -14.86
CA ALA A 27 5.92 11.40 -15.41
C ALA A 27 5.89 12.63 -14.49
N THR A 28 5.93 12.42 -13.16
CA THR A 28 5.68 13.50 -12.18
C THR A 28 6.79 13.74 -11.17
N GLY A 29 7.84 12.92 -11.18
CA GLY A 29 8.93 12.99 -10.21
C GLY A 29 8.54 12.56 -8.78
N ALA A 30 7.40 11.86 -8.63
CA ALA A 30 6.87 11.50 -7.32
C ALA A 30 7.78 10.52 -6.54
N ALA A 31 8.05 10.80 -5.28
CA ALA A 31 8.81 9.88 -4.41
C ALA A 31 7.88 8.88 -3.71
N PHE A 32 8.29 7.62 -3.53
CA PHE A 32 7.55 6.64 -2.72
C PHE A 32 8.10 6.58 -1.29
N ARG A 33 7.30 6.99 -0.30
CA ARG A 33 7.67 7.14 1.11
C ARG A 33 6.89 6.19 2.04
N ILE A 34 7.41 5.96 3.24
CA ILE A 34 6.66 5.38 4.38
C ILE A 34 6.35 6.54 5.31
N ALA A 35 5.18 6.56 5.97
CA ALA A 35 4.74 7.66 6.85
C ALA A 35 5.87 8.22 7.74
N GLY A 36 6.07 9.55 7.73
CA GLY A 36 7.00 10.26 8.63
C GLY A 36 8.01 11.24 8.01
N LEU A 37 7.94 11.56 6.70
CA LEU A 37 8.90 12.46 6.06
C LEU A 37 8.22 13.53 5.18
N ASP A 38 8.32 14.78 5.66
CA ASP A 38 8.04 16.12 5.10
C ASP A 38 6.78 16.38 4.26
N GLU A 39 6.16 17.54 4.54
CA GLU A 39 4.89 17.97 3.94
C GLU A 39 5.01 18.52 2.51
N GLU A 40 6.21 18.87 2.04
CA GLU A 40 6.39 19.76 0.87
C GLU A 40 6.60 19.06 -0.49
N ALA A 41 6.54 17.73 -0.61
CA ALA A 41 6.83 17.06 -1.88
C ALA A 41 5.79 16.03 -2.33
N THR A 42 5.40 16.13 -3.61
CA THR A 42 4.64 15.14 -4.40
C THR A 42 5.17 13.73 -4.14
N ALA A 43 4.38 12.91 -3.43
CA ALA A 43 4.82 11.59 -3.00
C ALA A 43 3.66 10.61 -2.85
N PHE A 44 3.89 9.36 -3.28
CA PHE A 44 3.11 8.22 -2.81
C PHE A 44 3.59 7.85 -1.41
N SER A 45 2.69 7.55 -0.49
CA SER A 45 3.06 7.03 0.82
C SER A 45 2.23 5.81 1.21
N ILE A 46 2.81 5.00 2.10
CA ILE A 46 2.08 3.92 2.76
C ILE A 46 2.13 4.09 4.27
N GLU A 47 0.99 3.93 4.93
CA GLU A 47 0.82 4.07 6.38
C GLU A 47 0.15 2.82 6.95
N ASP A 48 0.46 2.46 8.20
CA ASP A 48 -0.29 1.42 8.92
C ASP A 48 -1.69 1.93 9.25
N SER A 49 -2.70 1.09 9.02
CA SER A 49 -4.08 1.36 9.41
C SER A 49 -4.48 0.42 10.56
N PRO A 50 -5.09 0.93 11.64
CA PRO A 50 -5.51 0.10 12.75
C PRO A 50 -6.55 -0.95 12.29
N GLY A 51 -6.49 -2.13 12.90
CA GLY A 51 -7.41 -3.23 12.65
C GLY A 51 -7.10 -4.42 13.54
N ASP A 52 -8.02 -5.38 13.58
CA ASP A 52 -7.81 -6.63 14.31
C ASP A 52 -6.73 -7.47 13.60
N PRO A 53 -5.58 -7.72 14.25
CA PRO A 53 -4.45 -8.33 13.57
C PRO A 53 -4.52 -9.86 13.54
N VAL A 54 -5.37 -10.53 14.32
CA VAL A 54 -5.44 -12.00 14.38
C VAL A 54 -6.72 -12.48 13.71
N LEU A 55 -6.59 -13.20 12.60
CA LEU A 55 -7.74 -13.76 11.88
C LEU A 55 -8.13 -15.14 12.42
N THR A 56 -7.14 -16.01 12.62
CA THR A 56 -7.37 -17.39 13.05
C THR A 56 -6.14 -17.92 13.78
N GLU A 57 -6.35 -18.64 14.89
CA GLU A 57 -5.27 -19.29 15.63
C GLU A 57 -5.26 -20.80 15.36
N TYR A 58 -4.07 -21.34 15.15
CA TYR A 58 -3.79 -22.75 14.98
C TYR A 58 -2.84 -23.23 16.07
N LEU A 59 -2.76 -24.56 16.26
CA LEU A 59 -1.74 -25.17 17.11
C LEU A 59 -0.31 -24.81 16.66
N SER A 60 -0.10 -24.71 15.35
CA SER A 60 1.20 -24.44 14.69
C SER A 60 1.58 -22.96 14.59
N GLY A 61 0.62 -22.04 14.71
CA GLY A 61 0.83 -20.63 14.36
C GLY A 61 -0.49 -19.88 14.25
N ARG A 62 -0.51 -18.74 13.57
CA ARG A 62 -1.70 -17.89 13.41
C ARG A 62 -1.73 -17.22 12.05
N ASP A 63 -2.93 -17.03 11.52
CA ASP A 63 -3.15 -16.13 10.40
C ASP A 63 -3.35 -14.71 10.92
N MET A 64 -2.57 -13.81 10.34
CA MET A 64 -2.50 -12.41 10.73
C MET A 64 -3.00 -11.52 9.60
N ALA A 65 -3.65 -10.42 9.94
CA ALA A 65 -4.00 -9.36 9.00
C ALA A 65 -3.28 -8.06 9.36
N LYS A 66 -2.85 -7.31 8.35
CA LYS A 66 -2.44 -5.92 8.49
C LYS A 66 -3.10 -5.07 7.43
N ASN A 67 -3.76 -4.01 7.87
CA ASN A 67 -4.34 -3.02 6.99
C ASN A 67 -3.35 -1.89 6.76
N TYR A 68 -3.33 -1.39 5.55
CA TYR A 68 -2.45 -0.32 5.09
C TYR A 68 -3.25 0.71 4.33
N LEU A 69 -2.85 1.97 4.50
CA LEU A 69 -3.35 3.09 3.71
C LEU A 69 -2.29 3.45 2.67
N PHE A 70 -2.62 3.25 1.40
CA PHE A 70 -1.86 3.79 0.28
C PHE A 70 -2.37 5.19 -0.02
N LEU A 71 -1.48 6.17 0.00
CA LEU A 71 -1.80 7.58 -0.15
C LEU A 71 -1.09 8.16 -1.35
N SER A 72 -1.78 9.01 -2.10
CA SER A 72 -1.16 9.94 -3.04
C SER A 72 -1.31 11.35 -2.48
N ARG A 73 -0.20 11.98 -2.10
CA ARG A 73 -0.14 13.38 -1.70
C ARG A 73 0.49 14.16 -2.86
N ARG A 74 -0.32 14.91 -3.62
CA ARG A 74 0.17 16.13 -4.30
C ARG A 74 -0.60 17.33 -3.77
N GLU A 75 0.00 18.50 -3.89
CA GLU A 75 -0.75 19.76 -3.90
C GLU A 75 -1.53 19.83 -5.20
N TYR A 76 -2.63 19.08 -5.27
CA TYR A 76 -3.49 19.08 -6.44
C TYR A 76 -4.41 20.30 -6.40
N GLY A 77 -4.39 21.10 -7.47
CA GLY A 77 -5.51 22.00 -7.74
C GLY A 77 -6.75 21.18 -8.12
N GLU A 78 -7.95 21.77 -8.06
CA GLU A 78 -9.21 21.07 -8.38
C GLU A 78 -9.18 20.35 -9.76
N ALA A 79 -8.46 20.91 -10.74
CA ALA A 79 -8.33 20.33 -12.07
C ALA A 79 -7.51 19.03 -12.11
N ASP A 80 -6.45 18.92 -11.30
CA ASP A 80 -5.61 17.72 -11.24
C ASP A 80 -6.31 16.58 -10.50
N VAL A 81 -7.13 16.93 -9.51
CA VAL A 81 -8.00 15.99 -8.81
C VAL A 81 -8.95 15.31 -9.80
N LEU A 82 -9.64 16.12 -10.61
CA LEU A 82 -10.51 15.64 -11.68
C LEU A 82 -9.73 14.81 -12.71
N ALA A 83 -8.52 15.22 -13.08
CA ALA A 83 -7.70 14.47 -14.04
C ALA A 83 -7.35 13.05 -13.54
N ILE A 84 -7.03 12.89 -12.25
CA ILE A 84 -6.71 11.57 -11.68
C ILE A 84 -7.97 10.74 -11.45
N GLN A 85 -9.08 11.36 -11.06
CA GLN A 85 -10.36 10.65 -11.03
C GLN A 85 -10.72 10.13 -12.42
N ASN A 86 -10.49 10.95 -13.44
CA ASN A 86 -10.79 10.60 -14.83
C ASN A 86 -9.73 9.67 -15.46
N SER A 87 -8.54 9.53 -14.86
CA SER A 87 -7.48 8.66 -15.41
C SER A 87 -7.67 7.18 -15.06
N GLY A 88 -8.55 6.87 -14.10
CA GLY A 88 -8.76 5.49 -13.65
C GLY A 88 -7.53 4.87 -12.99
N PHE A 89 -6.56 5.68 -12.52
CA PHE A 89 -5.33 5.17 -11.92
C PHE A 89 -5.59 4.17 -10.78
N PHE A 90 -6.52 4.50 -9.86
CA PHE A 90 -6.84 3.61 -8.73
C PHE A 90 -7.61 2.36 -9.14
N GLU A 91 -8.37 2.41 -10.23
CA GLU A 91 -9.02 1.23 -10.80
C GLU A 91 -7.96 0.28 -11.37
N GLN A 92 -7.05 0.82 -12.20
CA GLN A 92 -5.94 0.04 -12.76
C GLN A 92 -5.01 -0.53 -11.68
N LEU A 93 -4.75 0.24 -10.61
CA LEU A 93 -3.98 -0.23 -9.47
C LEU A 93 -4.72 -1.32 -8.70
N THR A 94 -6.04 -1.21 -8.56
CA THR A 94 -6.87 -2.26 -7.95
C THR A 94 -6.81 -3.56 -8.76
N ASP A 95 -6.99 -3.46 -10.08
CA ASP A 95 -6.92 -4.60 -11.00
C ASP A 95 -5.53 -5.25 -10.96
N TRP A 96 -4.47 -4.45 -10.89
CA TRP A 96 -3.11 -4.95 -10.75
C TRP A 96 -2.92 -5.72 -9.44
N VAL A 97 -3.40 -5.18 -8.30
CA VAL A 97 -3.33 -5.87 -7.00
C VAL A 97 -4.05 -7.21 -7.04
N LEU A 98 -5.25 -7.26 -7.63
CA LEU A 98 -6.02 -8.49 -7.77
C LEU A 98 -5.28 -9.51 -8.65
N ALA A 99 -4.76 -9.09 -9.81
CA ALA A 99 -4.01 -9.96 -10.71
C ALA A 99 -2.74 -10.51 -10.06
N GLN A 100 -2.00 -9.71 -9.28
CA GLN A 100 -0.83 -10.18 -8.54
C GLN A 100 -1.21 -11.20 -7.46
N ASN A 101 -2.32 -10.95 -6.75
CA ASN A 101 -2.83 -11.88 -5.74
C ASN A 101 -3.23 -13.23 -6.37
N ASP A 102 -3.92 -13.21 -7.50
CA ASP A 102 -4.33 -14.42 -8.23
C ASP A 102 -3.12 -15.21 -8.78
N CYS A 103 -2.05 -14.49 -9.19
CA CYS A 103 -0.79 -15.10 -9.61
C CYS A 103 0.09 -15.60 -8.43
N GLY A 104 -0.29 -15.31 -7.18
CA GLY A 104 0.54 -15.60 -6.01
C GLY A 104 1.81 -14.75 -5.91
N HIS A 105 1.89 -13.67 -6.69
CA HIS A 105 2.98 -12.69 -6.62
C HIS A 105 2.73 -11.76 -5.43
N LEU A 106 3.05 -12.24 -4.23
CA LEU A 106 2.79 -11.54 -2.99
C LEU A 106 4.05 -10.85 -2.44
N PRO A 107 3.90 -9.91 -1.48
CA PRO A 107 5.05 -9.30 -0.81
C PRO A 107 5.96 -10.35 -0.16
N ASP A 108 7.27 -10.21 -0.33
CA ASP A 108 8.24 -11.10 0.30
C ASP A 108 8.43 -10.75 1.79
N LEU A 109 8.06 -11.68 2.67
CA LEU A 109 8.19 -11.52 4.12
C LEU A 109 9.40 -12.26 4.72
N SER A 110 10.26 -12.85 3.89
CA SER A 110 11.45 -13.58 4.35
C SER A 110 12.36 -12.74 5.25
N GLU A 111 12.51 -11.45 4.94
CA GLU A 111 13.28 -10.49 5.74
C GLU A 111 12.52 -9.91 6.95
N CYS A 112 11.24 -10.27 7.12
CA CYS A 112 10.38 -9.77 8.20
C CYS A 112 10.43 -10.61 9.49
N GLY A 113 11.29 -11.63 9.51
CA GLY A 113 11.56 -12.51 10.65
C GLY A 113 10.41 -13.45 11.01
N ARG A 114 10.70 -14.47 11.83
CA ARG A 114 9.77 -15.52 12.27
C ARG A 114 9.16 -16.35 11.14
N ASP A 115 9.88 -16.51 10.03
CA ASP A 115 9.44 -17.33 8.88
C ASP A 115 8.00 -17.03 8.42
N LYS A 116 7.63 -15.74 8.45
CA LYS A 116 6.32 -15.26 8.01
C LYS A 116 6.11 -15.58 6.53
N GLN A 117 4.89 -15.99 6.19
CA GLN A 117 4.53 -16.31 4.81
C GLN A 117 3.33 -15.49 4.37
N SER A 118 3.46 -14.74 3.28
CA SER A 118 2.33 -14.02 2.68
C SER A 118 1.30 -15.02 2.18
N LEU A 119 0.03 -14.77 2.51
CA LEU A 119 -1.11 -15.61 2.10
C LEU A 119 -1.95 -14.91 1.03
N SER A 120 -2.20 -13.60 1.20
CA SER A 120 -2.94 -12.81 0.21
C SER A 120 -2.75 -11.31 0.41
N VAL A 121 -2.99 -10.53 -0.66
CA VAL A 121 -3.17 -9.09 -0.60
C VAL A 121 -4.51 -8.73 -1.25
N SER A 122 -5.30 -7.89 -0.58
CA SER A 122 -6.60 -7.44 -1.09
C SER A 122 -6.80 -5.94 -0.96
N VAL A 123 -7.63 -5.37 -1.84
CA VAL A 123 -8.10 -3.98 -1.74
C VAL A 123 -9.37 -3.99 -0.89
N THR A 124 -9.33 -3.37 0.30
CA THR A 124 -10.49 -3.31 1.20
C THR A 124 -11.32 -2.05 1.00
N SER A 125 -10.73 -1.01 0.40
CA SER A 125 -11.42 0.21 0.01
C SER A 125 -10.73 0.76 -1.23
N THR A 126 -11.50 0.93 -2.30
CA THR A 126 -11.04 1.52 -3.56
C THR A 126 -10.62 2.98 -3.36
N GLY A 127 -9.83 3.51 -4.30
CA GLY A 127 -9.33 4.88 -4.23
C GLY A 127 -10.43 5.92 -3.98
N TYR A 128 -10.36 6.67 -2.88
CA TYR A 128 -11.26 7.78 -2.57
C TYR A 128 -10.50 9.06 -2.27
N ILE A 129 -11.19 10.18 -2.47
CA ILE A 129 -10.65 11.51 -2.26
C ILE A 129 -10.94 12.00 -0.85
N VAL A 130 -9.93 12.58 -0.22
CA VAL A 130 -10.03 13.34 1.01
C VAL A 130 -9.49 14.74 0.76
N THR A 131 -10.39 15.71 0.75
CA THR A 131 -10.04 17.13 0.67
C THR A 131 -9.76 17.68 2.06
N SER A 132 -8.62 18.35 2.21
CA SER A 132 -8.30 19.14 3.41
C SER A 132 -8.95 20.53 3.32
N SER A 133 -9.31 21.10 4.46
CA SER A 133 -9.80 22.47 4.57
C SER A 133 -8.77 23.52 4.12
N ALA A 134 -7.50 23.14 4.00
CA ALA A 134 -6.40 23.99 3.52
C ALA A 134 -6.26 24.03 1.99
N GLY A 135 -7.18 23.41 1.23
CA GLY A 135 -7.14 23.39 -0.23
C GLY A 135 -6.28 22.29 -0.85
N SER A 136 -5.67 21.42 -0.04
CA SER A 136 -4.94 20.24 -0.52
C SER A 136 -5.86 19.03 -0.63
N CYS A 137 -5.76 18.30 -1.74
CA CYS A 137 -6.48 17.05 -1.97
C CYS A 137 -5.55 15.85 -1.80
N ARG A 138 -5.99 14.85 -1.04
CA ARG A 138 -5.27 13.59 -0.79
C ARG A 138 -6.13 12.44 -1.30
N MET A 139 -5.58 11.59 -2.16
CA MET A 139 -6.26 10.34 -2.53
C MET A 139 -5.76 9.19 -1.67
N GLN A 140 -6.64 8.26 -1.34
CA GLN A 140 -6.34 7.13 -0.45
C GLN A 140 -6.97 5.85 -0.95
N MET A 141 -6.27 4.73 -0.80
CA MET A 141 -6.78 3.38 -1.03
C MET A 141 -6.38 2.51 0.15
N GLN A 142 -7.24 1.57 0.56
CA GLN A 142 -6.92 0.64 1.64
C GLN A 142 -6.55 -0.73 1.10
N LEU A 143 -5.42 -1.24 1.59
CA LEU A 143 -4.89 -2.57 1.28
C LEU A 143 -4.87 -3.41 2.55
N ARG A 144 -5.10 -4.71 2.42
CA ARG A 144 -4.90 -5.69 3.49
C ARG A 144 -3.91 -6.74 3.05
N LEU A 145 -2.86 -6.92 3.84
CA LEU A 145 -1.95 -8.06 3.74
C LEU A 145 -2.38 -9.12 4.77
N THR A 146 -2.63 -10.33 4.30
CA THR A 146 -2.83 -11.50 5.14
C THR A 146 -1.57 -12.35 5.09
N TYR A 147 -1.08 -12.79 6.24
CA TYR A 147 0.13 -13.62 6.33
C TYR A 147 0.07 -14.61 7.49
N TYR A 148 0.70 -15.76 7.33
CA TYR A 148 0.88 -16.75 8.38
C TYR A 148 2.07 -16.37 9.26
N MET A 149 1.90 -16.45 10.58
CA MET A 149 2.95 -16.32 11.57
C MET A 149 3.09 -17.63 12.36
N PRO A 150 4.19 -18.39 12.18
CA PRO A 150 4.56 -19.51 13.03
C PRO A 150 4.67 -19.10 14.50
N LYS A 151 4.40 -20.05 15.40
CA LYS A 151 4.43 -19.84 16.85
C LYS A 151 5.85 -19.73 17.41
#